data_AF-A0A1V5JI64-F1
#
_entry.id   AF-A0A1V5JI64-F1
#
_cell.length_a   1.000
_cell.length_b   1.000
_cell.length_c   1.000
_cell.angle_alpha   90.00
_cell.angle_beta   90.00
_cell.angle_gamma   90.00
#
_symmetry.space_group_name_H-M   'P 1'
#
loop_
_entity.id
_entity.type
_entity.pdbx_description
1 polymer ?
#
loop_
_entity_poly.entity_id
_entity_poly.type
_entity_poly.pdbx_seq_one_letter_code
_entity_poly.pdbx_strand_id
1 'polypeptide(L)'
;MLAARLPLKIIRKHSDQLIQVEALLYGTAGLLDEALFREAVNDSYYLLLLREYRVLRAKYSLQPVDGWLWKFHRLRPANFPTVRLSQLAALLSHSDGLFSRVLGCSDRESLRALLSVSASSYWNNHYQFGREVPPVAGRAGRQSADLLIINAIVPLLFVYGKVRQQQEWCDRAVEILDSLPPEKNSVVTDFTRAGLKPESAFASQALLELRNMRCRYHRCLDCTIGSSLIAMGQKIRRSDSLFLEP
;
A
#
# COMPACT_ATOMS: atom_id res chain seq x y z
N MET A 1 -5.11 -11.43 1.02
CA MET A 1 -4.99 -12.71 0.29
C MET A 1 -3.56 -13.26 0.31
N LEU A 2 -2.54 -12.55 -0.22
CA LEU A 2 -1.13 -12.99 -0.14
C LEU A 2 -0.60 -13.11 1.31
N ALA A 3 -0.74 -12.06 2.12
CA ALA A 3 -0.24 -12.04 3.50
C ALA A 3 -0.83 -13.15 4.39
N ALA A 4 -2.02 -13.65 4.06
CA ALA A 4 -2.65 -14.77 4.77
C ALA A 4 -2.07 -16.14 4.36
N ARG A 5 -1.47 -16.25 3.17
CA ARG A 5 -0.86 -17.48 2.64
C ARG A 5 0.64 -17.57 2.86
N LEU A 6 1.29 -16.44 3.10
CA LEU A 6 2.73 -16.37 3.39
C LEU A 6 2.98 -15.76 4.79
N PRO A 7 3.05 -16.60 5.83
CA PRO A 7 3.40 -16.15 7.18
C PRO A 7 4.73 -15.39 7.23
N LEU A 8 4.75 -14.22 7.86
CA LEU A 8 5.95 -13.39 8.01
C LEU A 8 7.12 -14.13 8.69
N LYS A 9 6.82 -15.06 9.61
CA LYS A 9 7.82 -15.90 10.28
C LYS A 9 8.64 -16.75 9.30
N ILE A 10 8.05 -17.15 8.17
CA ILE A 10 8.76 -17.90 7.12
C ILE A 10 9.71 -16.95 6.39
N ILE A 11 9.25 -15.77 5.98
CA ILE A 11 10.08 -14.77 5.31
C ILE A 11 11.30 -14.41 6.17
N ARG A 12 11.11 -14.22 7.49
CA ARG A 12 12.21 -13.90 8.42
C ARG A 12 13.29 -14.97 8.52
N LYS A 13 13.02 -16.23 8.16
CA LYS A 13 14.05 -17.29 8.13
C LYS A 13 14.98 -17.18 6.91
N HIS A 14 14.62 -16.32 5.96
CA HIS A 14 15.30 -16.14 4.69
C HIS A 14 15.62 -14.66 4.43
N SER A 15 15.51 -13.79 5.44
CA SER A 15 15.65 -12.34 5.28
C SER A 15 17.06 -11.89 4.90
N ASP A 16 18.05 -12.78 5.01
CA ASP A 16 19.43 -12.59 4.54
C ASP A 16 19.59 -12.89 3.04
N GLN A 17 18.59 -13.50 2.39
CA GLN A 17 18.65 -13.97 1.01
C GLN A 17 17.50 -13.39 0.18
N LEU A 18 17.74 -12.25 -0.46
CA LEU A 18 16.74 -11.52 -1.26
C LEU A 18 16.04 -12.41 -2.30
N ILE A 19 16.79 -13.23 -3.04
CA ILE A 19 16.23 -14.14 -4.06
C ILE A 19 15.22 -15.12 -3.45
N GLN A 20 15.46 -15.63 -2.24
CA GLN A 20 14.52 -16.54 -1.57
C GLN A 20 13.28 -15.80 -1.07
N VAL A 21 13.43 -14.57 -0.58
CA VAL A 21 12.29 -13.72 -0.21
C VAL A 21 11.43 -13.39 -1.44
N GLU A 22 12.05 -13.04 -2.56
CA GLU A 22 11.37 -12.82 -3.83
C GLU A 22 10.67 -14.09 -4.32
N ALA A 23 11.33 -15.25 -4.26
CA ALA A 23 10.74 -16.52 -4.64
C ALA A 23 9.51 -16.86 -3.78
N LEU A 24 9.58 -16.64 -2.46
CA LEU A 24 8.44 -16.80 -1.57
C LEU A 24 7.28 -15.88 -1.95
N LEU A 25 7.56 -14.60 -2.20
CA LEU A 25 6.55 -13.60 -2.52
C LEU A 25 5.90 -13.86 -3.88
N TYR A 26 6.68 -13.99 -4.95
CA TYR A 26 6.17 -14.25 -6.30
C TYR A 26 5.49 -15.61 -6.42
N GLY A 27 6.12 -16.64 -5.86
CA GLY A 27 5.58 -17.98 -5.89
C GLY A 27 4.26 -18.07 -5.14
N THR A 28 4.19 -17.52 -3.92
CA THR A 28 2.93 -17.55 -3.15
C THR A 28 1.87 -16.62 -3.75
N ALA A 29 2.29 -15.58 -4.47
CA ALA A 29 1.40 -14.72 -5.26
C ALA A 29 0.83 -15.41 -6.50
N GLY A 30 1.30 -16.61 -6.85
CA GLY A 30 0.90 -17.32 -8.06
C GLY A 30 1.50 -16.74 -9.34
N LEU A 31 2.54 -15.90 -9.22
CA LEU A 31 3.17 -15.22 -10.36
C LEU A 31 4.32 -16.02 -11.00
N LEU A 32 4.67 -17.18 -10.43
CA LEU A 32 5.63 -18.13 -11.00
C LEU A 32 4.89 -19.28 -11.71
N ASP A 33 3.92 -18.93 -12.55
CA ASP A 33 3.17 -19.83 -13.42
C ASP A 33 3.47 -19.49 -14.89
N GLU A 34 3.98 -20.48 -15.64
CA GLU A 34 4.35 -20.34 -17.06
C GLU A 34 3.17 -19.94 -17.94
N ALA A 35 1.93 -20.25 -17.54
CA ALA A 35 0.73 -19.83 -18.27
C ALA A 35 0.49 -18.31 -18.22
N LEU A 36 0.99 -17.61 -17.19
CA LEU A 36 0.85 -16.16 -17.01
C LEU A 36 1.89 -15.37 -17.81
N PHE A 37 3.13 -15.89 -17.89
CA PHE A 37 4.26 -15.18 -18.50
C PHE A 37 4.97 -16.08 -19.53
N ARG A 38 4.38 -16.19 -20.72
CA ARG A 38 4.93 -17.03 -21.81
C ARG A 38 6.35 -16.64 -22.24
N GLU A 39 6.68 -15.34 -22.17
CA GLU A 39 8.01 -14.82 -22.51
C GLU A 39 9.06 -15.19 -21.45
N ALA A 40 8.65 -15.55 -20.23
CA ALA A 40 9.55 -15.84 -19.10
C ALA A 40 10.12 -17.27 -19.09
N VAL A 41 9.67 -18.15 -19.99
CA VAL A 41 10.05 -19.58 -19.99
C VAL A 41 11.57 -19.78 -20.16
N ASN A 42 12.25 -18.86 -20.85
CA ASN A 42 13.70 -18.88 -21.03
C ASN A 42 14.42 -17.80 -20.20
N ASP A 43 13.71 -17.10 -19.32
CA ASP A 43 14.27 -16.02 -18.51
C ASP A 43 15.02 -16.56 -17.29
N SER A 44 16.31 -16.24 -17.18
CA SER A 44 17.18 -16.81 -16.16
C SER A 44 16.80 -16.43 -14.73
N TYR A 45 16.34 -15.19 -14.52
CA TYR A 45 15.90 -14.71 -13.21
C TYR A 45 14.59 -15.37 -12.78
N TYR A 46 13.63 -15.47 -13.70
CA TYR A 46 12.37 -16.18 -13.48
C TYR A 46 12.60 -17.66 -13.16
N LEU A 47 13.44 -18.36 -13.93
CA LEU A 47 13.76 -19.77 -13.71
C LEU A 47 14.46 -20.01 -12.37
N LEU A 48 15.33 -19.08 -11.95
CA LEU A 48 15.96 -19.11 -10.63
C LEU A 48 14.91 -19.00 -9.50
N LEU A 49 14.01 -18.01 -9.58
CA LEU A 49 12.93 -17.84 -8.60
C LEU A 49 12.02 -19.06 -8.53
N LEU A 50 11.68 -19.64 -9.69
CA LEU A 50 10.86 -20.85 -9.78
C LEU A 50 11.53 -22.05 -9.11
N ARG A 51 12.84 -22.24 -9.32
CA ARG A 51 13.63 -23.29 -8.67
C ARG A 51 13.63 -23.14 -7.16
N GLU A 52 13.94 -21.94 -6.65
CA GLU A 52 13.95 -21.65 -5.21
C GLU A 52 12.56 -21.85 -4.60
N TYR A 53 11.51 -21.34 -5.25
CA TYR A 53 10.15 -21.46 -4.75
C TYR A 53 9.68 -22.92 -4.70
N ARG A 54 10.04 -23.78 -5.65
CA ARG A 54 9.69 -25.22 -5.61
C ARG A 54 10.17 -25.87 -4.31
N VAL A 55 11.41 -25.59 -3.91
CA VAL A 55 12.00 -26.12 -2.67
C VAL A 55 11.29 -25.53 -1.44
N LEU A 56 11.12 -24.21 -1.40
CA LEU A 56 10.52 -23.51 -0.26
C LEU A 56 9.03 -23.84 -0.08
N ARG A 57 8.29 -23.99 -1.18
CA ARG A 57 6.90 -24.41 -1.21
C ARG A 57 6.73 -25.78 -0.59
N ALA A 58 7.56 -26.75 -0.97
CA ALA A 58 7.55 -28.09 -0.38
C ALA A 58 7.92 -28.05 1.11
N LYS A 59 9.02 -27.34 1.45
CA LYS A 59 9.52 -27.21 2.83
C LYS A 59 8.48 -26.64 3.80
N TYR A 60 7.67 -25.68 3.36
CA TYR A 60 6.71 -24.98 4.21
C TYR A 60 5.24 -25.28 3.87
N SER A 61 4.98 -26.24 2.98
CA SER A 61 3.63 -26.61 2.52
C SER A 61 2.81 -25.42 2.02
N LEU A 62 3.44 -24.50 1.28
CA LEU A 62 2.80 -23.26 0.85
C LEU A 62 1.76 -23.53 -0.25
N GLN A 63 0.63 -22.85 -0.12
CA GLN A 63 -0.46 -22.90 -1.09
C GLN A 63 -0.56 -21.53 -1.79
N PRO A 64 -0.10 -21.42 -3.06
CA PRO A 64 -0.15 -20.17 -3.78
C PRO A 64 -1.59 -19.68 -3.94
N VAL A 65 -1.77 -18.37 -4.05
CA VAL A 65 -3.02 -17.80 -4.54
C VAL A 65 -3.06 -17.90 -6.06
N ASP A 66 -4.23 -17.70 -6.64
CA ASP A 66 -4.38 -17.62 -8.09
C ASP A 66 -3.70 -16.33 -8.62
N GLY A 67 -2.74 -16.49 -9.54
CA GLY A 67 -2.01 -15.39 -10.13
C GLY A 67 -2.88 -14.44 -10.96
N TRP A 68 -4.02 -14.89 -11.48
CA TRP A 68 -4.97 -14.07 -12.25
C TRP A 68 -5.71 -13.00 -11.41
N LEU A 69 -5.59 -13.08 -10.08
CA LEU A 69 -6.04 -12.05 -9.15
C LEU A 69 -5.26 -10.74 -9.33
N TRP A 70 -4.00 -10.82 -9.76
CA TRP A 70 -3.17 -9.64 -10.00
C TRP A 70 -3.52 -9.02 -11.36
N LYS A 71 -3.93 -7.74 -11.33
CA LYS A 71 -4.29 -7.01 -12.55
C LYS A 71 -3.10 -6.21 -13.05
N PHE A 72 -2.78 -6.37 -14.33
CA PHE A 72 -1.66 -5.70 -14.99
C PHE A 72 -2.11 -4.61 -15.98
N HIS A 73 -3.42 -4.47 -16.20
CA HIS A 73 -3.99 -3.51 -17.15
C HIS A 73 -4.01 -2.09 -16.56
N ARG A 74 -3.66 -1.08 -17.38
CA ARG A 74 -3.71 0.38 -17.06
C ARG A 74 -2.87 0.80 -15.84
N LEU A 75 -1.83 0.04 -15.50
CA LEU A 75 -0.90 0.44 -14.45
C LEU A 75 0.25 1.27 -15.01
N ARG A 76 0.72 2.21 -14.19
CA ARG A 76 2.03 2.84 -14.41
C ARG A 76 3.12 1.83 -14.05
N PRO A 77 4.27 1.83 -14.72
CA PRO A 77 5.27 0.78 -14.53
C PRO A 77 5.72 0.54 -13.09
N ALA A 78 6.00 1.60 -12.33
CA ALA A 78 6.38 1.50 -10.92
C ALA A 78 5.28 0.91 -9.99
N ASN A 79 4.03 0.80 -10.48
CA ASN A 79 2.89 0.24 -9.74
C ASN A 79 2.57 -1.21 -10.14
N PHE A 80 3.33 -1.81 -11.05
CA PHE A 80 3.10 -3.20 -11.43
C PHE A 80 3.28 -4.13 -10.20
N PRO A 81 2.40 -5.13 -10.02
CA PRO A 81 2.49 -6.07 -8.90
C PRO A 81 3.87 -6.71 -8.75
N THR A 82 4.47 -7.06 -9.88
CA THR A 82 5.83 -7.62 -9.98
C THR A 82 6.87 -6.70 -9.35
N VAL A 83 6.93 -5.44 -9.77
CA VAL A 83 7.86 -4.43 -9.24
C VAL A 83 7.59 -4.16 -7.75
N ARG A 84 6.32 -4.04 -7.36
CA ARG A 84 5.92 -3.79 -5.96
C ARG A 84 6.29 -4.93 -5.02
N LEU A 85 6.17 -6.18 -5.47
CA LEU A 85 6.58 -7.34 -4.70
C LEU A 85 8.11 -7.41 -4.55
N SER A 86 8.88 -6.99 -5.56
CA SER A 86 10.35 -6.88 -5.43
C SER A 86 10.75 -5.81 -4.41
N GLN A 87 10.11 -4.63 -4.46
CA GLN A 87 10.32 -3.58 -3.46
C GLN A 87 9.95 -4.08 -2.04
N LEU A 88 8.84 -4.81 -1.91
CA LEU A 88 8.47 -5.43 -0.64
C LEU A 88 9.51 -6.47 -0.19
N ALA A 89 10.06 -7.26 -1.11
CA ALA A 89 11.12 -8.21 -0.81
C ALA A 89 12.36 -7.49 -0.25
N ALA A 90 12.77 -6.39 -0.87
CA ALA A 90 13.88 -5.56 -0.39
C ALA A 90 13.61 -5.02 1.04
N LEU A 91 12.39 -4.54 1.33
CA LEU A 91 12.01 -4.08 2.67
C LEU A 91 12.07 -5.19 3.73
N LEU A 92 11.72 -6.41 3.34
CA LEU A 92 11.66 -7.57 4.24
C LEU A 92 13.00 -8.31 4.37
N SER A 93 13.96 -8.04 3.49
CA SER A 93 15.28 -8.68 3.45
C SER A 93 16.29 -7.97 4.36
N HIS A 94 15.92 -7.78 5.64
CA HIS A 94 16.78 -7.20 6.67
C HIS A 94 16.64 -7.96 8.00
N SER A 95 17.77 -8.23 8.66
CA SER A 95 17.86 -9.01 9.92
C SER A 95 17.04 -8.41 11.07
N ASP A 96 17.06 -7.09 11.21
CA ASP A 96 16.47 -6.38 12.35
C ASP A 96 14.93 -6.33 12.28
N GLY A 97 14.36 -6.71 11.13
CA GLY A 97 12.93 -6.72 10.86
C GLY A 97 12.35 -5.33 10.60
N LEU A 98 11.44 -5.25 9.62
CA LEU A 98 10.83 -4.00 9.20
C LEU A 98 10.11 -3.26 10.34
N PHE A 99 9.36 -3.97 11.18
CA PHE A 99 8.59 -3.33 12.24
C PHE A 99 9.47 -2.66 13.30
N SER A 100 10.58 -3.30 13.70
CA SER A 100 11.53 -2.71 14.64
C SER A 100 12.10 -1.40 14.10
N ARG A 101 12.50 -1.39 12.82
CA ARG A 101 13.00 -0.19 12.15
C ARG A 101 11.96 0.93 12.07
N VAL A 102 10.69 0.59 11.82
CA VAL A 102 9.58 1.54 11.85
C VAL A 102 9.43 2.18 13.23
N LEU A 103 9.50 1.40 14.31
CA LEU A 103 9.42 1.95 15.67
C LEU A 103 10.57 2.93 15.96
N GLY A 104 11.74 2.71 15.36
CA GLY A 104 12.89 3.61 15.48
C GLY A 104 12.80 4.91 14.66
N CYS A 105 11.83 5.08 13.76
CA CYS A 105 11.69 6.28 12.93
C CYS A 105 10.80 7.34 13.60
N SER A 106 11.34 8.52 13.88
CA SER A 106 10.70 9.64 14.60
C SER A 106 9.74 10.50 13.81
N ASP A 107 9.87 10.51 12.50
CA ASP A 107 9.22 11.49 11.65
C ASP A 107 8.93 10.91 10.26
N ARG A 108 8.16 11.67 9.47
CA ARG A 108 7.81 11.29 8.10
C ARG A 108 9.03 11.11 7.18
N GLU A 109 10.13 11.84 7.39
CA GLU A 109 11.29 11.79 6.49
C GLU A 109 12.12 10.53 6.73
N SER A 110 12.33 10.15 7.98
CA SER A 110 12.94 8.87 8.35
C SER A 110 12.11 7.68 7.88
N LEU A 111 10.77 7.75 7.99
CA LEU A 111 9.87 6.75 7.41
C LEU A 111 9.94 6.69 5.88
N ARG A 112 9.98 7.85 5.21
CA ARG A 112 10.17 7.93 3.76
C ARG A 112 11.49 7.30 3.33
N ALA A 113 12.57 7.60 4.03
CA ALA A 113 13.89 7.02 3.75
C ALA A 113 13.87 5.50 3.91
N LEU A 114 13.25 4.99 4.98
CA LEU A 114 13.07 3.55 5.22
C LEU A 114 12.29 2.87 4.08
N LEU A 115 11.23 3.52 3.58
CA LEU A 115 10.36 2.99 2.52
C LEU A 115 10.88 3.22 1.10
N SER A 116 11.92 4.04 0.93
CA SER A 116 12.49 4.41 -0.38
C SER A 116 13.47 3.35 -0.91
N VAL A 117 12.99 2.11 -0.96
CA VAL A 117 13.73 0.97 -1.50
C VAL A 117 13.63 0.87 -3.02
N SER A 118 14.63 0.24 -3.62
CA SER A 118 14.63 -0.13 -5.03
C SER A 118 14.20 -1.59 -5.18
N ALA A 119 13.51 -1.89 -6.28
CA ALA A 119 13.36 -3.25 -6.74
C ALA A 119 14.74 -3.85 -7.13
N SER A 120 14.82 -5.17 -7.23
CA SER A 120 15.96 -5.90 -7.79
C SER A 120 16.28 -5.40 -9.20
N SER A 121 17.57 -5.46 -9.57
CA SER A 121 18.10 -4.91 -10.83
C SER A 121 17.37 -5.39 -12.08
N TYR A 122 16.83 -6.62 -12.05
CA TYR A 122 15.97 -7.18 -13.08
C TYR A 122 14.82 -6.23 -13.49
N TRP A 123 14.22 -5.54 -12.52
CA TRP A 123 13.06 -4.67 -12.75
C TRP A 123 13.43 -3.27 -13.25
N ASN A 124 14.71 -2.98 -13.50
CA ASN A 124 15.12 -1.71 -14.11
C ASN A 124 14.72 -1.63 -15.60
N ASN A 125 14.63 -2.78 -16.27
CA ASN A 125 14.25 -2.91 -17.68
C ASN A 125 13.12 -3.94 -17.90
N HIS A 126 12.37 -4.28 -16.85
CA HIS A 126 11.23 -5.21 -16.91
C HIS A 126 10.07 -4.69 -16.06
N TYR A 127 8.84 -4.92 -16.50
CA TYR A 127 7.64 -4.82 -15.63
C TYR A 127 6.86 -6.13 -15.56
N GLN A 128 7.12 -7.05 -16.47
CA GLN A 128 6.60 -8.41 -16.47
C GLN A 128 7.79 -9.33 -16.72
N PHE A 129 7.73 -10.55 -16.22
CA PHE A 129 8.80 -11.51 -16.43
C PHE A 129 8.99 -11.81 -17.92
N GLY A 130 10.24 -11.87 -18.36
CA GLY A 130 10.67 -12.18 -19.72
C GLY A 130 10.48 -11.06 -20.75
N ARG A 131 9.84 -9.94 -20.39
CA ARG A 131 9.56 -8.84 -21.31
C ARG A 131 10.38 -7.61 -21.00
N GLU A 132 11.39 -7.37 -21.83
CA GLU A 132 12.23 -6.18 -21.75
C GLU A 132 11.50 -4.91 -22.22
N VAL A 133 11.83 -3.81 -21.56
CA VAL A 133 11.32 -2.46 -21.84
C VAL A 133 12.44 -1.43 -21.63
N PRO A 134 12.34 -0.23 -22.23
CA PRO A 134 13.31 0.83 -21.97
C PRO A 134 13.49 1.09 -20.47
N PRO A 135 14.71 1.46 -20.02
CA PRO A 135 15.02 1.60 -18.61
C PRO A 135 14.09 2.58 -17.91
N VAL A 136 13.54 2.18 -16.77
CA VAL A 136 12.72 3.06 -15.93
C VAL A 136 13.16 2.94 -14.48
N ALA A 137 13.07 4.05 -13.76
CA ALA A 137 13.44 4.12 -12.36
C ALA A 137 12.58 3.14 -11.52
N GLY A 138 13.19 2.07 -11.03
CA GLY A 138 12.56 1.05 -10.17
C GLY A 138 12.40 1.45 -8.69
N ARG A 139 12.62 2.73 -8.33
CA ARG A 139 12.52 3.23 -6.95
C ARG A 139 11.07 3.54 -6.58
N ALA A 140 10.71 3.25 -5.33
CA ALA A 140 9.46 3.75 -4.77
C ALA A 140 9.49 5.29 -4.72
N GLY A 141 8.56 5.93 -5.43
CA GLY A 141 8.44 7.39 -5.42
C GLY A 141 7.95 7.92 -4.06
N ARG A 142 8.23 9.19 -3.74
CA ARG A 142 7.80 9.85 -2.49
C ARG A 142 6.30 9.67 -2.19
N GLN A 143 5.45 9.87 -3.20
CA GLN A 143 4.00 9.67 -3.06
C GLN A 143 3.63 8.23 -2.67
N SER A 144 4.38 7.24 -3.15
CA SER A 144 4.15 5.85 -2.77
C SER A 144 4.54 5.57 -1.32
N ALA A 145 5.62 6.17 -0.84
CA ALA A 145 6.01 6.06 0.56
C ALA A 145 4.95 6.71 1.45
N ASP A 146 4.48 7.91 1.10
CA ASP A 146 3.40 8.60 1.82
C ASP A 146 2.13 7.74 1.91
N LEU A 147 1.72 7.12 0.80
CA LEU A 147 0.55 6.23 0.80
C LEU A 147 0.74 5.01 1.71
N LEU A 148 1.94 4.42 1.78
CA LEU A 148 2.24 3.32 2.70
C LEU A 148 2.27 3.81 4.15
N ILE A 149 2.77 5.02 4.41
CA ILE A 149 2.77 5.60 5.75
C ILE A 149 1.32 5.76 6.23
N ILE A 150 0.48 6.41 5.41
CA ILE A 150 -0.93 6.69 5.73
C ILE A 150 -1.74 5.40 5.90
N ASN A 151 -1.63 4.46 4.95
CA ASN A 151 -2.54 3.30 4.91
C ASN A 151 -2.03 2.07 5.67
N ALA A 152 -0.74 1.99 6.00
CA ALA A 152 -0.18 0.81 6.64
C ALA A 152 0.58 1.13 7.93
N ILE A 153 1.51 2.09 7.92
CA ILE A 153 2.35 2.37 9.09
C ILE A 153 1.56 3.04 10.20
N VAL A 154 0.85 4.13 9.90
CA VAL A 154 0.08 4.88 10.89
C VAL A 154 -0.97 3.99 11.59
N PRO A 155 -1.84 3.24 10.88
CA PRO A 155 -2.80 2.36 11.54
C PRO A 155 -2.10 1.31 12.43
N LEU A 156 -0.98 0.77 11.96
CA LEU A 156 -0.19 -0.20 12.71
C LEU A 156 0.38 0.40 14.00
N LEU A 157 0.98 1.60 13.93
CA LEU A 157 1.51 2.32 15.09
C LEU A 157 0.41 2.65 16.10
N PHE A 158 -0.74 3.14 15.62
CA PHE A 158 -1.86 3.48 16.48
C PHE A 158 -2.41 2.26 17.21
N VAL A 159 -2.63 1.15 16.51
CA VAL A 159 -3.08 -0.12 17.11
C VAL A 159 -2.02 -0.66 18.08
N TYR A 160 -0.74 -0.58 17.73
CA TYR A 160 0.35 -0.97 18.62
C TYR A 160 0.31 -0.20 19.95
N GLY A 161 0.15 1.13 19.88
CA GLY A 161 -0.03 1.99 21.06
C GLY A 161 -1.24 1.59 21.91
N LYS A 162 -2.40 1.35 21.28
CA LYS A 162 -3.61 0.90 21.99
C LYS A 162 -3.43 -0.44 22.69
N VAL A 163 -2.87 -1.44 21.98
CA VAL A 163 -2.65 -2.79 22.54
C VAL A 163 -1.63 -2.77 23.69
N ARG A 164 -0.60 -1.93 23.59
CA ARG A 164 0.43 -1.78 24.62
C ARG A 164 0.06 -0.78 25.73
N GLN A 165 -1.09 -0.11 25.62
CA GLN A 165 -1.50 0.98 26.50
C GLN A 165 -0.45 2.11 26.61
N GLN A 166 0.20 2.40 25.48
CA GLN A 166 1.23 3.43 25.37
C GLN A 166 0.72 4.55 24.48
N GLN A 167 0.20 5.61 25.11
CA GLN A 167 -0.45 6.72 24.42
C GLN A 167 0.51 7.48 23.47
N GLU A 168 1.80 7.53 23.81
CA GLU A 168 2.87 8.12 22.97
C GLU A 168 2.83 7.61 21.52
N TRP A 169 2.58 6.31 21.29
CA TRP A 169 2.51 5.77 19.93
C TRP A 169 1.23 6.16 19.19
N CYS A 170 0.12 6.33 19.91
CA CYS A 170 -1.12 6.83 19.33
C CYS A 170 -0.95 8.29 18.90
N ASP A 171 -0.36 9.11 19.77
CA ASP A 171 -0.12 10.53 19.51
C ASP A 171 0.86 10.70 18.33
N ARG A 172 1.97 9.96 18.34
CA ARG A 172 2.94 9.93 17.23
C ARG A 172 2.28 9.54 15.91
N ALA A 173 1.38 8.56 15.90
CA ALA A 173 0.67 8.17 14.67
C ALA A 173 -0.21 9.31 14.13
N VAL A 174 -0.87 10.07 15.00
CA VAL A 174 -1.67 11.25 14.63
C VAL A 174 -0.76 12.37 14.13
N GLU A 175 0.34 12.65 14.83
CA GLU A 175 1.34 13.66 14.41
C GLU A 175 1.94 13.34 13.04
N ILE A 176 2.25 12.06 12.76
CA ILE A 176 2.74 11.63 11.44
C ILE A 176 1.68 11.94 10.37
N LEU A 177 0.40 11.62 10.58
CA LEU A 177 -0.66 11.95 9.62
C LEU A 177 -0.81 13.45 9.41
N ASP A 178 -0.77 14.22 10.49
CA ASP A 178 -0.94 15.67 10.39
C ASP A 178 0.24 16.35 9.69
N SER A 179 1.44 15.76 9.83
CA SER A 179 2.61 16.21 9.10
C SER A 179 2.57 15.90 7.60
N LEU A 180 1.75 14.96 7.11
CA LEU A 180 1.75 14.55 5.71
C LEU A 180 0.80 15.40 4.86
N PRO A 181 1.10 15.62 3.56
CA PRO A 181 0.19 16.34 2.69
C PRO A 181 -1.13 15.58 2.50
N PRO A 182 -2.25 16.27 2.21
CA PRO A 182 -3.52 15.64 1.94
C PRO A 182 -3.43 14.63 0.78
N GLU A 183 -4.19 13.55 0.90
CA GLU A 183 -4.29 12.56 -0.16
C GLU A 183 -4.98 13.12 -1.40
N LYS A 184 -4.59 12.61 -2.57
CA LYS A 184 -5.17 12.99 -3.86
C LYS A 184 -6.08 11.87 -4.35
N ASN A 185 -7.38 12.03 -4.11
CA ASN A 185 -8.42 11.12 -4.60
C ASN A 185 -9.70 11.89 -4.95
N SER A 186 -10.68 11.20 -5.55
CA SER A 186 -11.95 11.82 -5.96
C SER A 186 -12.72 12.40 -4.78
N VAL A 187 -12.73 11.69 -3.63
CA VAL A 187 -13.42 12.15 -2.43
C VAL A 187 -12.91 13.48 -1.92
N VAL A 188 -11.58 13.60 -1.77
CA VAL A 188 -10.93 14.84 -1.36
C VAL A 188 -11.19 15.94 -2.39
N THR A 189 -11.20 15.60 -3.68
CA THR A 189 -11.50 16.55 -4.76
C THR A 189 -12.92 17.11 -4.65
N ASP A 190 -13.92 16.26 -4.36
CA ASP A 190 -15.32 16.66 -4.20
C ASP A 190 -15.50 17.59 -3.00
N PHE A 191 -14.90 17.28 -1.86
CA PHE A 191 -14.92 18.17 -0.69
C PHE A 191 -14.20 19.49 -0.94
N THR A 192 -13.06 19.47 -1.64
CA THR A 192 -12.34 20.68 -2.03
C THR A 192 -13.19 21.57 -2.92
N ARG A 193 -13.94 20.98 -3.88
CA ARG A 193 -14.91 21.71 -4.73
C ARG A 193 -16.08 22.29 -3.93
N ALA A 194 -16.51 21.60 -2.88
CA ALA A 194 -17.52 22.09 -1.94
C ALA A 194 -16.98 23.17 -0.97
N GLY A 195 -15.70 23.54 -1.05
CA GLY A 195 -15.07 24.59 -0.25
C GLY A 195 -14.28 24.08 0.97
N LEU A 196 -14.28 22.77 1.25
CA LEU A 196 -13.52 22.16 2.34
C LEU A 196 -12.17 21.66 1.84
N LYS A 197 -11.12 22.44 2.10
CA LYS A 197 -9.75 22.11 1.70
C LYS A 197 -9.02 21.46 2.88
N PRO A 198 -8.69 20.17 2.84
CA PRO A 198 -7.88 19.56 3.89
C PRO A 198 -6.45 20.10 3.83
N GLU A 199 -5.84 20.33 4.99
CA GLU A 199 -4.46 20.83 5.11
C GLU A 199 -3.43 19.71 5.33
N SER A 200 -3.88 18.55 5.80
CA SER A 200 -3.04 17.38 6.08
C SER A 200 -3.67 16.05 5.66
N ALA A 201 -2.89 14.97 5.71
CA ALA A 201 -3.39 13.61 5.50
C ALA A 201 -4.37 13.20 6.61
N PHE A 202 -4.18 13.71 7.83
CA PHE A 202 -5.14 13.55 8.93
C PHE A 202 -6.52 14.09 8.52
N ALA A 203 -6.57 15.33 8.02
CA ALA A 203 -7.80 15.94 7.55
C ALA A 203 -8.41 15.19 6.35
N SER A 204 -7.61 14.77 5.37
CA SER A 204 -8.14 14.00 4.22
C SER A 204 -8.70 12.64 4.63
N GLN A 205 -8.07 11.94 5.58
CA GLN A 205 -8.57 10.68 6.13
C GLN A 205 -9.89 10.88 6.90
N ALA A 206 -10.03 11.96 7.67
CA ALA A 206 -11.29 12.30 8.32
C ALA A 206 -12.43 12.54 7.32
N LEU A 207 -12.15 13.21 6.18
CA LEU A 207 -13.13 13.41 5.11
C LEU A 207 -13.52 12.10 4.41
N LEU A 208 -12.55 11.20 4.18
CA LEU A 208 -12.83 9.86 3.65
C LEU A 208 -13.77 9.09 4.58
N GLU A 209 -13.47 9.07 5.88
CA GLU A 209 -14.30 8.38 6.87
C GLU A 209 -15.70 9.01 6.97
N LEU A 210 -15.78 10.34 6.96
CA LEU A 210 -17.06 11.06 6.91
C LEU A 210 -17.90 10.64 5.69
N ARG A 211 -17.27 10.57 4.50
CA ARG A 211 -17.99 10.13 3.29
C ARG A 211 -18.46 8.70 3.41
N ASN A 212 -17.60 7.80 3.87
CA ASN A 212 -17.87 6.37 3.95
C ASN A 212 -18.93 6.02 4.99
N MET A 213 -18.91 6.68 6.15
CA MET A 213 -19.79 6.34 7.27
C MET A 213 -21.07 7.16 7.31
N ARG A 214 -21.11 8.34 6.66
CA ARG A 214 -22.25 9.26 6.72
C ARG A 214 -22.76 9.68 5.36
N CYS A 215 -21.97 10.43 4.58
CA CYS A 215 -22.48 11.09 3.37
C CYS A 215 -23.06 10.10 2.35
N ARG A 216 -22.39 8.96 2.15
CA ARG A 216 -22.85 7.90 1.23
C ARG A 216 -24.20 7.29 1.61
N TYR A 217 -24.59 7.37 2.88
CA TYR A 217 -25.86 6.86 3.38
C TYR A 217 -26.88 7.98 3.65
N HIS A 218 -26.60 9.21 3.20
CA HIS A 218 -27.44 10.38 3.44
C HIS A 218 -27.77 10.65 4.91
N ARG A 219 -26.89 10.25 5.84
CA ARG A 219 -27.09 10.41 7.30
C ARG A 219 -26.73 11.83 7.79
N CYS A 220 -27.22 12.86 7.10
CA CYS A 220 -26.88 14.26 7.38
C CYS A 220 -27.39 14.73 8.75
N LEU A 221 -28.57 14.26 9.19
CA LEU A 221 -29.16 14.59 10.49
C LEU A 221 -28.41 13.94 11.68
N ASP A 222 -27.68 12.86 11.43
CA ASP A 222 -26.86 12.21 12.45
C ASP A 222 -25.40 12.74 12.45
N CYS A 223 -25.06 13.61 11.50
CA CYS A 223 -23.74 14.19 11.32
C CYS A 223 -23.73 15.61 11.90
N THR A 224 -22.79 15.93 12.78
CA THR A 224 -22.69 17.28 13.38
C THR A 224 -22.49 18.36 12.32
N ILE A 225 -21.68 18.10 11.29
CA ILE A 225 -21.48 19.02 10.16
C ILE A 225 -22.78 19.18 9.36
N GLY A 226 -23.42 18.07 8.99
CA GLY A 226 -24.66 18.09 8.22
C GLY A 226 -25.80 18.80 8.94
N SER A 227 -25.99 18.48 10.22
CA SER A 227 -27.00 19.11 11.08
C SER A 227 -26.74 20.61 11.24
N SER A 228 -25.47 21.01 11.41
CA SER A 228 -25.09 22.42 11.49
C SER A 228 -25.40 23.16 10.17
N LEU A 229 -25.13 22.57 9.02
CA LEU A 229 -25.41 23.18 7.70
C LEU A 229 -26.92 23.35 7.46
N ILE A 230 -27.73 22.36 7.86
CA ILE A 230 -29.19 22.42 7.76
C ILE A 230 -29.74 23.51 8.68
N ALA A 231 -29.25 23.57 9.93
CA ALA A 231 -29.66 24.56 10.92
C ALA A 231 -29.31 26.00 10.50
N MET A 232 -28.22 26.19 9.74
CA MET A 232 -27.86 27.50 9.17
C MET A 232 -28.85 27.99 8.10
N GLY A 233 -29.78 27.16 7.63
CA GLY A 233 -30.89 27.60 6.78
C GLY A 233 -30.46 28.19 5.44
N GLN A 234 -29.32 27.78 4.87
CA GLN A 234 -28.91 28.26 3.56
C GLN A 234 -29.97 27.89 2.51
N LYS A 235 -30.46 28.87 1.75
CA LYS A 235 -31.27 28.63 0.55
C LYS A 235 -30.43 27.84 -0.45
N ILE A 236 -30.66 26.54 -0.53
CA ILE A 236 -30.03 25.66 -1.52
C ILE A 236 -30.40 26.20 -2.90
N ARG A 237 -29.46 26.87 -3.56
CA ARG A 237 -29.65 27.38 -4.92
C ARG A 237 -29.63 26.18 -5.87
N ARG A 238 -30.84 25.69 -6.20
CA ARG A 238 -31.18 24.59 -7.14
C ARG A 238 -31.00 23.17 -6.60
N SER A 239 -32.06 22.38 -6.74
CA SER A 239 -32.17 20.94 -6.43
C SER A 239 -31.13 20.07 -7.11
N ASP A 240 -30.64 20.53 -8.25
CA ASP A 240 -29.76 19.79 -9.17
C ASP A 240 -28.34 19.65 -8.61
N SER A 241 -28.03 20.36 -7.51
CA SER A 241 -26.74 20.38 -6.83
C SER A 241 -26.64 19.44 -5.62
N LEU A 242 -27.73 18.76 -5.25
CA LEU A 242 -27.81 17.88 -4.08
C LEU A 242 -27.54 16.40 -4.39
N PHE A 243 -27.54 16.00 -5.65
CA PHE A 243 -27.14 14.66 -6.05
C PHE A 243 -25.64 14.64 -6.30
N LEU A 244 -24.86 14.45 -5.23
CA LEU A 244 -23.51 13.92 -5.35
C LEU A 244 -23.61 12.41 -5.68
N GLU A 245 -23.97 12.17 -6.95
CA GLU A 245 -24.08 10.93 -7.73
C GLU A 245 -25.34 10.04 -7.57
N PRO A 246 -25.70 9.28 -8.65
CA PRO A 246 -26.66 8.17 -8.57
C PRO A 246 -26.16 6.98 -7.72
#